data_AF-A0A967VVS8-F1
#
_entry.id   AF-A0A967VVS8-F1
#
_cell.length_a   1.000
_cell.length_b   1.000
_cell.length_c   1.000
_cell.angle_alpha   90.00
_cell.angle_beta   90.00
_cell.angle_gamma   90.00
#
_symmetry.space_group_name_H-M   'P 1'
#
loop_
_entity.id
_entity.type
_entity.pdbx_description
1 polymer ?
#
loop_
_entity_poly.entity_id
_entity_poly.type
_entity_poly.pdbx_seq_one_letter_code
_entity_poly.pdbx_strand_id
1 'polypeptide(L)'
;GLELCSPPRAVQEFLQVDGNKVIVKDRSYPIDGRPIYLFAVGKAAAPMYEQASEILADHVTKSLVITNDKEAAKVCNAEEVIVGNHPEPEEQSFEAGNKA
;
A
#
# COMPACT_ATOMS: atom_id res chain seq x y z
N GLY A 1 -11.82 16.61 12.37
CA GLY A 1 -11.93 16.83 10.91
C GLY A 1 -10.74 16.19 10.20
N LEU A 2 -9.58 16.85 10.23
CA LEU A 2 -8.34 16.39 9.56
C LEU A 2 -7.83 15.02 10.04
N GLU A 3 -7.93 14.71 11.34
CA GLU A 3 -7.52 13.41 11.89
C GLU A 3 -8.29 12.21 11.32
N LEU A 4 -9.50 12.43 10.76
CA LEU A 4 -10.25 11.36 10.07
C LEU A 4 -9.71 11.09 8.67
N CYS A 5 -8.95 12.02 8.10
CA CYS A 5 -8.33 11.90 6.77
C CYS A 5 -6.88 11.39 6.85
N SER A 6 -6.43 10.95 8.02
CA SER A 6 -5.12 10.32 8.19
C SER A 6 -5.07 9.02 7.38
N PRO A 7 -4.11 8.85 6.44
CA PRO A 7 -4.06 7.67 5.59
C PRO A 7 -3.96 6.34 6.36
N PRO A 8 -3.12 6.21 7.41
CA PRO A 8 -3.11 5.02 8.26
C PRO A 8 -4.47 4.77 8.90
N ARG A 9 -5.09 5.79 9.49
CA ARG A 9 -6.40 5.62 10.15
C ARG A 9 -7.48 5.15 9.18
N ALA A 10 -7.50 5.69 7.96
CA ALA A 10 -8.45 5.28 6.94
C ALA A 10 -8.26 3.80 6.56
N VAL A 11 -7.01 3.33 6.43
CA VAL A 11 -6.72 1.91 6.18
C VAL A 11 -7.15 1.06 7.37
N GLN A 12 -6.81 1.45 8.60
CA GLN A 12 -7.17 0.74 9.82
C GLN A 12 -8.68 0.62 10.03
N GLU A 13 -9.45 1.63 9.63
CA GLU A 13 -10.91 1.64 9.77
C GLU A 13 -11.60 0.69 8.78
N PHE A 14 -11.05 0.55 7.56
CA PHE A 14 -11.73 -0.16 6.48
C PHE A 14 -11.12 -1.50 6.11
N LEU A 15 -9.89 -1.81 6.51
CA LEU A 15 -9.23 -3.07 6.22
C LEU A 15 -9.08 -3.92 7.48
N GLN A 16 -9.52 -5.18 7.41
CA GLN A 16 -9.40 -6.14 8.50
C GLN A 16 -9.08 -7.52 7.95
N VAL A 17 -8.46 -8.36 8.78
CA VAL A 17 -8.26 -9.79 8.54
C VAL A 17 -9.02 -10.57 9.60
N ASP A 18 -9.84 -11.52 9.17
CA ASP A 18 -10.56 -12.45 10.04
C ASP A 18 -10.29 -13.88 9.55
N GLY A 19 -9.33 -14.55 10.21
CA GLY A 19 -8.82 -15.85 9.82
C GLY A 19 -8.36 -15.86 8.35
N ASN A 20 -9.01 -16.66 7.52
CA ASN A 20 -8.69 -16.78 6.09
C ASN A 20 -9.53 -15.84 5.20
N LYS A 21 -9.93 -14.67 5.71
CA LYS A 21 -10.68 -13.67 4.95
C LYS A 21 -10.11 -12.27 5.17
N VAL A 22 -10.00 -11.52 4.09
CA VAL A 22 -9.80 -10.06 4.14
C VAL A 22 -11.16 -9.40 4.05
N ILE A 23 -11.41 -8.45 4.94
CA ILE A 23 -12.63 -7.65 4.97
C ILE A 23 -12.25 -6.24 4.58
N VAL A 24 -12.92 -5.71 3.56
CA VAL A 24 -12.82 -4.31 3.12
C VAL A 24 -14.19 -3.69 3.29
N LYS A 25 -14.34 -2.85 4.32
CA LYS A 25 -15.62 -2.26 4.74
C LYS A 25 -16.67 -3.35 5.02
N ASP A 26 -17.62 -3.54 4.11
CA ASP A 26 -18.75 -4.47 4.19
C ASP A 26 -18.58 -5.71 3.29
N ARG A 27 -17.43 -5.81 2.60
CA ARG A 27 -17.13 -6.90 1.67
C ARG A 27 -16.09 -7.83 2.25
N SER A 28 -16.30 -9.13 2.05
CA SER A 28 -15.39 -10.18 2.54
C SER A 28 -14.86 -11.00 1.37
N TYR A 29 -13.55 -11.27 1.40
CA TYR A 29 -12.82 -11.98 0.37
C TYR A 29 -12.05 -13.15 1.00
N PRO A 30 -12.32 -14.41 0.61
CA PRO A 30 -11.51 -15.54 1.08
C PRO A 30 -10.11 -15.46 0.46
N ILE A 31 -9.08 -15.68 1.30
CA ILE A 31 -7.66 -15.60 0.93
C ILE A 31 -6.93 -16.94 1.02
N ASP A 32 -7.62 -18.02 1.39
CA ASP A 32 -7.02 -19.35 1.45
C ASP A 32 -6.49 -19.80 0.08
N GLY A 33 -5.24 -20.23 0.04
CA GLY A 33 -4.54 -20.65 -1.18
C GLY A 33 -4.37 -19.56 -2.24
N ARG A 34 -4.54 -18.27 -1.90
CA ARG A 34 -4.40 -17.15 -2.84
C ARG A 34 -3.27 -16.21 -2.42
N PRO A 35 -2.31 -15.90 -3.30
CA PRO A 35 -1.30 -14.91 -2.99
C PRO A 35 -1.94 -13.52 -2.85
N ILE A 36 -1.47 -12.74 -1.88
CA ILE A 36 -1.88 -11.34 -1.70
C ILE A 36 -0.73 -10.45 -2.15
N TYR A 37 -1.01 -9.55 -3.07
CA TYR A 37 -0.06 -8.54 -3.53
C TYR A 37 -0.48 -7.19 -2.96
N LEU A 38 0.46 -6.49 -2.32
CA LEU A 38 0.20 -5.18 -1.76
C LEU A 38 0.87 -4.10 -2.64
N PHE A 39 0.05 -3.36 -3.37
CA PHE A 39 0.49 -2.31 -4.28
C PHE A 39 -0.04 -0.95 -3.81
N ALA A 40 0.85 0.01 -3.58
CA ALA A 40 0.48 1.36 -3.15
C ALA A 40 1.12 2.43 -4.05
N VAL A 41 0.33 3.41 -4.50
CA VAL A 41 0.79 4.48 -5.39
C VAL A 41 0.28 5.84 -4.94
N GLY A 42 1.16 6.84 -4.95
CA GLY A 42 0.83 8.24 -4.70
C GLY A 42 1.50 8.83 -3.45
N LYS A 43 1.16 10.08 -3.12
CA LYS A 43 1.80 10.85 -2.03
C LYS A 43 1.66 10.19 -0.65
N ALA A 44 0.55 9.49 -0.42
CA ALA A 44 0.27 8.78 0.83
C ALA A 44 0.57 7.27 0.73
N ALA A 45 1.26 6.82 -0.32
CA ALA A 45 1.47 5.39 -0.57
C ALA A 45 2.20 4.70 0.58
N ALA A 46 3.31 5.27 1.06
CA ALA A 46 4.09 4.71 2.16
C ALA A 46 3.28 4.55 3.46
N PRO A 47 2.63 5.59 4.03
CA PRO A 47 1.87 5.43 5.27
C PRO A 47 0.61 4.55 5.11
N MET A 48 0.00 4.49 3.92
CA MET A 48 -1.09 3.54 3.66
C MET A 48 -0.57 2.11 3.57
N TYR A 49 0.57 1.91 2.91
CA TYR A 49 1.23 0.62 2.77
C TYR A 49 1.61 0.06 4.14
N GLU A 50 2.26 0.85 4.99
CA GLU A 50 2.69 0.43 6.33
C GLU A 50 1.50 -0.11 7.14
N GLN A 51 0.41 0.66 7.21
CA GLN A 51 -0.78 0.21 7.93
C GLN A 51 -1.42 -1.04 7.32
N ALA A 52 -1.49 -1.13 5.99
CA ALA A 52 -2.07 -2.28 5.31
C ALA A 52 -1.20 -3.53 5.48
N SER A 53 0.13 -3.37 5.43
CA SER A 53 1.11 -4.43 5.64
C SER A 53 1.07 -4.95 7.06
N GLU A 54 0.85 -4.10 8.07
CA GLU A 54 0.65 -4.54 9.46
C GLU A 54 -0.62 -5.38 9.62
N ILE A 55 -1.72 -4.98 8.98
CA ILE A 55 -3.00 -5.68 9.07
C ILE A 55 -2.96 -7.02 8.34
N LEU A 56 -2.34 -7.05 7.16
CA LEU A 56 -2.22 -8.27 6.34
C LEU A 56 -1.09 -9.19 6.80
N ALA A 57 -0.07 -8.65 7.47
CA ALA A 57 1.07 -9.37 8.04
C ALA A 57 1.61 -10.46 7.09
N ASP A 58 1.69 -11.70 7.57
CA ASP A 58 2.25 -12.85 6.85
C ASP A 58 1.45 -13.27 5.61
N HIS A 59 0.27 -12.68 5.35
CA HIS A 59 -0.49 -12.96 4.15
C HIS A 59 0.07 -12.24 2.91
N VAL A 60 0.88 -11.18 3.08
CA VAL A 60 1.48 -10.44 1.96
C VAL A 60 2.54 -11.31 1.27
N THR A 61 2.30 -11.62 0.00
CA THR A 61 3.20 -12.42 -0.85
C THR A 61 4.30 -11.58 -1.47
N LYS A 62 3.96 -10.38 -1.96
CA LYS A 62 4.91 -9.38 -2.49
C LYS A 62 4.34 -7.98 -2.32
N SER A 63 5.21 -6.98 -2.31
CA SER A 63 4.81 -5.59 -2.21
C SER A 63 5.60 -4.64 -3.10
N LEU A 64 4.88 -3.64 -3.63
CA LEU A 64 5.44 -2.55 -4.43
C LEU A 64 4.83 -1.22 -3.97
N VAL A 65 5.68 -0.24 -3.70
CA VAL A 65 5.28 1.12 -3.34
C VAL A 65 5.87 2.12 -4.34
N ILE A 66 5.02 2.97 -4.92
CA ILE A 66 5.44 4.09 -5.77
C ILE A 66 5.02 5.39 -5.10
N THR A 67 5.99 6.20 -4.68
CA THR A 67 5.73 7.49 -4.01
C THR A 67 6.61 8.59 -4.58
N ASN A 68 6.21 9.84 -4.46
CA ASN A 68 7.08 10.99 -4.75
C ASN A 68 7.79 11.53 -3.49
N ASP A 69 7.46 10.99 -2.31
CA ASP A 69 8.09 11.35 -1.04
C ASP A 69 9.37 10.54 -0.84
N LYS A 70 10.51 11.21 -1.02
CA LYS A 70 11.84 10.60 -0.89
C LYS A 70 12.20 10.20 0.53
N GLU A 71 11.67 10.88 1.55
CA GLU A 71 11.98 10.53 2.93
C GLU A 71 11.14 9.32 3.37
N ALA A 72 9.85 9.31 3.01
CA ALA A 72 9.01 8.15 3.23
C ALA A 72 9.54 6.91 2.47
N ALA A 73 10.04 7.08 1.25
CA ALA A 73 10.63 5.99 0.47
C ALA A 73 11.86 5.34 1.14
N LYS A 74 12.65 6.09 1.92
CA LYS A 74 13.85 5.57 2.61
C LYS A 74 13.52 4.66 3.79
N VAL A 75 12.37 4.87 4.42
CA VAL A 75 11.96 4.14 5.64
C VAL A 75 10.88 3.10 5.37
N CYS A 76 10.22 3.15 4.22
CA CYS A 76 9.21 2.18 3.81
C CYS A 76 9.82 0.77 3.67
N ASN A 77 9.17 -0.21 4.28
CA ASN A 77 9.61 -1.61 4.34
C ASN A 77 8.94 -2.52 3.28
N ALA A 78 8.52 -1.97 2.14
CA ALA A 78 8.07 -2.77 1.02
C ALA A 78 9.23 -3.52 0.34
N GLU A 79 8.92 -4.63 -0.35
CA GLU A 79 9.92 -5.39 -1.12
C GLU A 79 10.55 -4.51 -2.21
N GLU A 80 9.73 -3.72 -2.90
CA GLU A 80 10.20 -2.71 -3.85
C GLU A 80 9.59 -1.33 -3.55
N VAL A 81 10.44 -0.31 -3.52
CA VAL A 81 10.04 1.09 -3.35
C VAL A 81 10.63 1.92 -4.48
N ILE A 82 9.77 2.59 -5.24
CA ILE A 82 10.15 3.43 -6.38
C ILE A 82 9.76 4.87 -6.10
N VAL A 83 10.71 5.78 -6.32
CA VAL A 83 10.44 7.22 -6.29
C VAL A 83 9.98 7.67 -7.68
N GLY A 84 8.72 8.06 -7.81
CA GLY A 84 8.16 8.62 -9.04
C GLY A 84 8.22 10.15 -9.06
N ASN A 85 8.29 10.73 -10.27
CA ASN A 85 8.28 12.18 -10.43
C ASN A 85 6.86 12.75 -10.40
N HIS A 86 6.74 13.92 -9.76
CA HIS A 86 5.52 14.70 -9.59
C HIS A 86 5.92 16.19 -9.46
N PRO A 87 5.16 17.17 -10.00
CA PRO A 87 3.81 17.03 -10.57
C PRO A 87 3.75 16.48 -11.99
N GLU A 88 4.80 16.69 -12.77
CA GLU A 88 4.88 16.20 -14.15
C GLU A 88 5.58 14.83 -14.15
N PRO A 89 4.99 13.81 -14.81
CA PRO A 89 5.62 12.51 -14.92
C PRO A 89 6.84 12.59 -15.84
N GLU A 90 7.90 11.89 -15.45
CA GLU A 90 9.10 11.72 -16.27
C GLU A 90 9.35 10.22 -16.53
N GLU A 91 10.49 9.88 -17.12
CA GLU A 91 10.90 8.50 -17.41
C GLU A 91 10.80 7.59 -16.17
N GLN A 92 11.19 8.09 -15.00
CA GLN A 92 11.06 7.35 -13.74
C GLN A 92 9.61 6.96 -13.41
N SER A 93 8.64 7.84 -13.71
CA SER A 93 7.22 7.55 -13.51
C SER A 93 6.71 6.51 -14.51
N PHE A 94 7.24 6.50 -15.75
CA PHE A 94 6.93 5.50 -16.76
C PHE A 94 7.52 4.13 -16.40
N GLU A 95 8.78 4.08 -15.99
CA GLU A 95 9.45 2.86 -15.52
C GLU A 95 8.76 2.28 -14.30
N ALA A 96 8.36 3.13 -13.34
CA ALA A 96 7.58 2.71 -12.18
C ALA A 96 6.25 2.05 -12.57
N GLY A 97 5.56 2.61 -13.58
CA GLY A 97 4.33 2.04 -14.12
C GLY A 97 4.52 0.69 -14.80
N ASN A 98 5.64 0.47 -15.51
CA ASN A 98 5.93 -0.82 -16.17
C ASN A 98 6.28 -1.95 -15.19
N LYS A 99 6.64 -1.62 -13.95
CA LYS A 99 6.94 -2.58 -12.90
C LYS A 99 5.72 -3.01 -12.08
N ALA A 100 4.61 -2.28 -12.21
CA ALA A 100 3.33 -2.59 -11.53
C ALA A 100 2.53 -3.65 -12.29
#